data_AF-A0A023EGN2-F1
#
_entry.id   AF-A0A023EGN2-F1
#
_cell.length_a   1.000
_cell.length_b   1.000
_cell.length_c   1.000
_cell.angle_alpha   90.00
_cell.angle_beta   90.00
_cell.angle_gamma   90.00
#
_symmetry.space_group_name_H-M   'P 1'
#
loop_
_entity.id
_entity.type
_entity.pdbx_description
1 polymer ?
#
loop_
_entity_poly.entity_id
_entity_poly.type
_entity_poly.pdbx_seq_one_letter_code
_entity_poly.pdbx_strand_id
1 'polypeptide(L)'
;QLLNFSSRRSILSRHRTIRSISTTSGPLRKAQAVPKSDDHEVKDEPIKYFNSAASRWKAEQTRSGQVDMDMPWFQPYVVNLSVVVFLLYFCVFREENDIDRGLESSLYDHIPGLEQKQLLVNYNYNKENGLSTVEIENRMKELGMEY
;
A
#
# COMPACT_ATOMS: atom_id res chain seq x y z
N GLN A 1 -5.03 -38.71 50.49
CA GLN A 1 -5.56 -38.47 49.12
C GLN A 1 -5.66 -36.97 48.91
N LEU A 2 -4.87 -36.49 47.94
CA LEU A 2 -4.98 -35.31 47.07
C LEU A 2 -5.56 -33.98 47.59
N LEU A 3 -4.66 -32.98 47.58
CA LEU A 3 -4.86 -31.55 47.35
C LEU A 3 -5.88 -31.26 46.23
N ASN A 4 -6.73 -30.24 46.41
CA ASN A 4 -7.05 -29.36 45.28
C ASN A 4 -7.51 -27.97 45.71
N PHE A 5 -6.58 -27.02 45.57
CA PHE A 5 -6.77 -25.58 45.64
C PHE A 5 -7.21 -25.11 44.24
N SER A 6 -8.51 -24.85 44.04
CA SER A 6 -8.99 -24.29 42.76
C SER A 6 -9.04 -22.76 42.85
N SER A 7 -7.88 -22.17 42.55
CA SER A 7 -7.70 -20.73 42.33
C SER A 7 -8.40 -20.32 41.03
N ARG A 8 -9.51 -19.60 41.14
CA ARG A 8 -10.14 -18.95 39.98
C ARG A 8 -9.33 -17.71 39.60
N ARG A 9 -8.41 -17.87 38.65
CA ARG A 9 -7.77 -16.74 37.96
C ARG A 9 -8.77 -16.15 36.96
N SER A 10 -9.28 -14.96 37.24
CA SER A 10 -10.01 -14.16 36.25
C SER A 10 -9.02 -13.57 35.26
N ILE A 11 -9.05 -14.06 34.02
CA ILE A 11 -8.24 -13.53 32.92
C ILE A 11 -8.97 -12.29 32.39
N LEU A 12 -8.55 -11.11 32.84
CA LEU A 12 -8.94 -9.83 32.25
C LEU A 12 -8.33 -9.72 30.85
N SER A 13 -9.14 -9.91 29.81
CA SER A 13 -8.77 -9.59 28.43
C SER A 13 -8.70 -8.06 28.28
N ARG A 14 -7.49 -7.50 28.38
CA ARG A 14 -7.23 -6.09 28.02
C ARG A 14 -7.26 -5.98 26.49
N HIS A 15 -8.41 -5.67 25.91
CA HIS A 15 -8.48 -5.19 24.53
C HIS A 15 -7.74 -3.86 24.44
N ARG A 16 -6.52 -3.89 23.90
CA ARG A 16 -5.75 -2.70 23.54
C ARG A 16 -6.27 -2.20 22.19
N THR A 17 -7.27 -1.33 22.22
CA THR A 17 -7.70 -0.61 21.02
C THR A 17 -6.55 0.30 20.57
N ILE A 18 -5.92 -0.02 19.44
CA ILE A 18 -4.95 0.85 18.79
C ILE A 18 -5.72 2.10 18.34
N ARG A 19 -5.44 3.24 18.98
CA ARG A 19 -5.93 4.54 18.51
C ARG A 19 -5.13 4.91 17.26
N SER A 20 -5.80 4.96 16.11
CA SER A 20 -5.26 5.53 14.89
C SER A 20 -4.89 7.00 15.14
N ILE A 21 -3.62 7.34 14.96
CA ILE A 21 -3.13 8.73 14.98
C ILE A 21 -3.34 9.34 13.60
N SER A 22 -4.57 9.74 13.30
CA SER A 22 -4.87 10.54 12.11
C SER A 22 -4.67 12.01 12.46
N THR A 23 -3.53 12.59 12.07
CA THR A 23 -3.29 14.03 12.14
C THR A 23 -3.94 14.71 10.94
N THR A 24 -5.24 14.93 11.00
CA THR A 24 -5.91 15.90 10.13
C THR A 24 -6.08 17.19 10.91
N SER A 25 -5.17 18.15 10.73
CA SER A 25 -5.34 19.52 11.22
C SER A 25 -6.35 20.26 10.33
N GLY A 26 -7.61 19.87 10.43
CA GLY A 26 -8.73 20.61 9.87
C GLY A 26 -9.22 21.67 10.87
N PRO A 27 -9.79 22.80 10.41
CA PRO A 27 -10.41 23.76 11.33
C PRO A 27 -11.56 23.07 12.07
N LEU A 28 -11.59 23.24 13.40
CA LEU A 28 -12.67 22.77 14.26
C LEU A 28 -13.98 23.43 13.79
N ARG A 29 -14.79 22.71 13.01
CA ARG A 29 -16.13 23.17 12.63
C ARG A 29 -16.90 23.43 13.91
N LYS A 30 -17.25 24.69 14.14
CA LYS A 30 -18.15 25.13 15.21
C LYS A 30 -19.42 24.30 15.06
N ALA A 31 -19.69 23.43 16.04
CA ALA A 31 -20.89 22.61 16.07
C ALA A 31 -22.08 23.55 15.86
N GLN A 32 -22.79 23.37 14.76
CA GLN A 32 -23.98 24.13 14.46
C GLN A 32 -24.93 23.88 15.61
N ALA A 33 -25.27 24.95 16.37
CA ALA A 33 -26.13 24.84 17.53
C ALA A 33 -27.43 24.17 17.09
N VAL A 34 -27.60 22.92 17.51
CA VAL A 34 -28.89 22.23 17.44
C VAL A 34 -29.83 23.11 18.25
N PRO A 35 -30.95 23.59 17.69
CA PRO A 35 -31.96 24.27 18.50
C PRO A 35 -32.31 23.30 19.62
N LYS A 36 -32.06 23.71 20.87
CA LYS A 36 -32.52 22.97 22.03
C LYS A 36 -34.04 22.92 21.92
N SER A 37 -34.58 21.81 21.43
CA SER A 37 -35.94 21.44 21.73
C SER A 37 -35.93 21.06 23.20
N ASP A 38 -36.25 22.04 24.03
CA ASP A 38 -36.65 21.84 25.42
C ASP A 38 -37.82 20.85 25.43
N ASP A 39 -37.54 19.57 25.69
CA ASP A 39 -38.26 18.71 26.63
C ASP A 39 -37.66 17.30 26.55
N HIS A 40 -36.98 16.88 27.62
CA HIS A 40 -36.57 15.48 27.80
C HIS A 40 -37.76 14.66 28.34
N GLU A 41 -38.86 14.64 27.61
CA GLU A 41 -39.86 13.60 27.79
C GLU A 41 -39.39 12.40 26.94
N VAL A 42 -38.89 11.35 27.59
CA VAL A 42 -38.59 10.07 26.93
C VAL A 42 -39.94 9.49 26.50
N LYS A 43 -40.41 9.90 25.33
CA LYS A 43 -41.61 9.33 24.73
C LYS A 43 -41.26 7.91 24.30
N ASP A 44 -41.99 6.92 24.83
CA ASP A 44 -41.95 5.50 24.43
C ASP A 44 -42.47 5.28 22.98
N GLU A 45 -42.39 6.29 22.13
CA GLU A 45 -42.74 6.18 20.72
C GLU A 45 -41.51 5.75 19.89
N PRO A 46 -41.70 4.93 18.86
CA PRO A 46 -40.59 4.51 18.01
C PRO A 46 -39.92 5.71 17.32
N ILE A 47 -38.59 5.77 17.42
CA ILE A 47 -37.77 6.85 16.87
C ILE A 47 -38.00 6.96 15.35
N LYS A 48 -38.46 8.12 14.89
CA LYS A 48 -38.77 8.38 13.47
C LYS A 48 -37.51 8.80 12.72
N TYR A 49 -36.98 7.91 11.87
CA TYR A 49 -35.74 8.16 11.12
C TYR A 49 -35.92 8.85 9.77
N PHE A 50 -37.05 8.66 9.07
CA PHE A 50 -37.23 9.06 7.67
C PHE A 50 -37.11 10.57 7.37
N ASN A 51 -37.45 11.44 8.32
CA ASN A 51 -37.31 12.91 8.20
C ASN A 51 -36.23 13.49 9.13
N SER A 52 -35.40 12.63 9.72
CA SER A 52 -34.35 13.06 10.64
C SER A 52 -33.17 13.70 9.88
N ALA A 53 -32.32 14.45 10.60
CA ALA A 53 -31.07 14.96 10.06
C ALA A 53 -30.15 13.85 9.51
N ALA A 54 -30.25 12.63 10.06
CA ALA A 54 -29.52 11.46 9.59
C ALA A 54 -30.02 10.95 8.23
N SER A 55 -31.31 11.09 7.92
CA SER A 55 -31.89 10.71 6.61
C SER A 55 -31.33 11.55 5.46
N ARG A 56 -30.95 12.81 5.73
CA ARG A 56 -30.37 13.70 4.73
C ARG A 56 -28.91 13.40 4.41
N TRP A 57 -28.24 12.54 5.18
CA TRP A 57 -26.85 12.15 4.95
C TRP A 57 -26.75 11.13 3.82
N LYS A 58 -26.05 11.46 2.74
CA LYS A 58 -25.85 10.53 1.62
C LYS A 58 -24.74 9.55 1.96
N ALA A 59 -24.93 8.26 1.63
CA ALA A 59 -23.89 7.23 1.81
C ALA A 59 -22.56 7.59 1.11
N GLU A 60 -22.66 8.32 -0.01
CA GLU A 60 -21.52 8.89 -0.73
C GLU A 60 -20.64 9.78 0.16
N GLN A 61 -21.24 10.60 1.04
CA GLN A 61 -20.52 11.53 1.93
C GLN A 61 -19.70 10.82 3.01
N THR A 62 -20.05 9.58 3.39
CA THR A 62 -19.22 8.73 4.26
C THR A 62 -18.13 8.01 3.48
N ARG A 63 -18.47 7.50 2.29
CA ARG A 63 -17.60 6.60 1.52
C ARG A 63 -16.44 7.33 0.87
N SER A 64 -16.72 8.44 0.19
CA SER A 64 -15.69 9.35 -0.29
C SER A 64 -15.58 10.44 0.76
N GLY A 65 -14.63 10.30 1.69
CA GLY A 65 -14.31 11.35 2.66
C GLY A 65 -14.28 12.69 1.93
N GLN A 66 -14.97 13.69 2.49
CA GLN A 66 -15.39 14.92 1.80
C GLN A 66 -14.35 15.42 0.78
N VAL A 67 -14.57 15.08 -0.49
CA VAL A 67 -13.63 15.33 -1.59
C VAL A 67 -13.50 16.83 -1.85
N ASP A 68 -14.51 17.59 -1.43
CA ASP A 68 -14.60 19.06 -1.52
C ASP A 68 -14.10 19.79 -0.26
N MET A 69 -13.37 19.13 0.64
CA MET A 69 -12.72 19.85 1.75
C MET A 69 -11.46 20.50 1.24
N ASP A 70 -11.55 21.81 0.95
CA ASP A 70 -10.51 22.84 0.98
C ASP A 70 -9.05 22.34 1.01
N MET A 71 -8.69 21.41 0.11
CA MET A 71 -7.36 20.83 0.10
C MET A 71 -6.50 21.81 -0.66
N PRO A 72 -5.51 22.44 -0.01
CA PRO A 72 -4.67 23.37 -0.71
C PRO A 72 -3.97 22.65 -1.86
N TRP A 73 -4.04 23.24 -3.04
CA TRP A 73 -3.49 22.67 -4.27
C TRP A 73 -2.00 22.31 -4.16
N PHE A 74 -1.25 22.94 -3.25
CA PHE A 74 0.18 22.67 -3.01
C PHE A 74 0.47 21.37 -2.23
N GLN A 75 -0.53 20.76 -1.58
CA GLN A 75 -0.36 19.57 -0.75
C GLN A 75 0.31 18.39 -1.47
N PRO A 76 -0.15 17.94 -2.66
CA PRO A 76 0.53 16.86 -3.38
C PRO A 76 1.94 17.26 -3.82
N TYR A 77 2.18 18.53 -4.15
CA TYR A 77 3.48 18.99 -4.63
C TYR A 77 4.55 18.93 -3.54
N VAL A 78 4.23 19.31 -2.30
CA VAL A 78 5.19 19.24 -1.19
C VAL A 78 5.57 17.80 -0.86
N VAL A 79 4.59 16.88 -0.90
CA VAL A 79 4.84 15.45 -0.68
C VAL A 79 5.69 14.86 -1.81
N ASN A 80 5.35 15.17 -3.07
CA ASN A 80 6.16 14.71 -4.20
C ASN A 80 7.56 15.32 -4.17
N LEU A 81 7.69 16.59 -3.81
CA LEU A 81 8.98 17.27 -3.71
C LEU A 81 9.87 16.61 -2.66
N SER A 82 9.35 16.26 -1.48
CA SER A 82 10.16 15.60 -0.46
C SER A 82 10.61 14.22 -0.90
N VAL A 83 9.73 13.43 -1.54
CA VAL A 83 10.09 12.12 -2.10
C VAL A 83 11.14 12.25 -3.20
N VAL A 84 11.00 13.24 -4.10
CA VAL A 84 11.97 13.51 -5.17
C VAL A 84 13.33 13.92 -4.59
N VAL A 85 13.35 14.81 -3.60
CA VAL A 85 14.59 15.23 -2.94
C VAL A 85 15.26 14.04 -2.23
N PHE A 86 14.49 13.19 -1.56
CA PHE A 86 15.01 11.96 -0.99
C PHE A 86 15.58 11.03 -2.06
N LEU A 87 14.86 10.81 -3.16
CA LEU A 87 15.35 9.98 -4.28
C LEU A 87 16.63 10.54 -4.89
N LEU A 88 16.70 11.84 -5.15
CA LEU A 88 17.91 12.47 -5.67
C LEU A 88 19.08 12.34 -4.68
N TYR A 89 18.82 12.46 -3.38
CA TYR A 89 19.84 12.23 -2.36
C TYR A 89 20.34 10.78 -2.37
N PHE A 90 19.44 9.81 -2.41
CA PHE A 90 19.79 8.38 -2.36
C PHE A 90 20.38 7.85 -3.67
N CYS A 91 19.94 8.35 -4.82
CA CYS A 91 20.36 7.86 -6.14
C CYS A 91 21.56 8.61 -6.71
N VAL A 92 21.80 9.88 -6.34
CA VAL A 92 22.82 10.72 -6.98
C VAL A 92 23.83 11.30 -6.01
N PHE A 93 23.39 11.88 -4.88
CA PHE A 93 24.30 12.59 -3.97
C PHE A 93 24.98 11.69 -2.94
N ARG A 94 24.41 10.52 -2.65
CA ARG A 94 25.09 9.48 -1.86
C ARG A 94 26.27 8.95 -2.66
N GLU A 95 27.44 8.86 -2.03
CA GLU A 95 28.64 8.25 -2.62
C GLU A 95 28.29 6.88 -3.24
N GLU A 96 28.82 6.62 -4.44
CA GLU A 96 28.48 5.46 -5.28
C GLU A 96 28.43 4.18 -4.45
N ASN A 97 27.23 3.63 -4.28
CA ASN A 97 27.06 2.43 -3.48
C ASN A 97 27.49 1.22 -4.33
N ASP A 98 28.21 0.25 -3.76
CA ASP A 98 28.67 -0.96 -4.48
C ASP A 98 27.53 -1.72 -5.19
N ILE A 99 26.30 -1.54 -4.72
CA ILE A 99 25.07 -2.10 -5.31
C ILE A 99 24.73 -1.41 -6.64
N ASP A 100 24.97 -0.11 -6.77
CA ASP A 100 24.73 0.64 -8.01
C ASP A 100 25.71 0.20 -9.11
N ARG A 101 27.00 -0.05 -8.75
CA ARG A 101 27.99 -0.69 -9.64
C ARG A 101 27.55 -2.08 -10.09
N GLY A 102 26.89 -2.83 -9.21
CA GLY A 102 26.38 -4.17 -9.51
C GLY A 102 25.32 -4.18 -10.61
N LEU A 103 24.55 -3.10 -10.79
CA LEU A 103 23.57 -2.99 -11.88
C LEU A 103 24.20 -2.71 -13.25
N GLU A 104 25.42 -2.16 -13.31
CA GLU A 104 26.14 -2.00 -14.59
C GLU A 104 26.68 -3.34 -15.10
N SER A 105 26.99 -4.28 -14.20
CA SER A 105 27.35 -5.64 -14.61
C SER A 105 26.14 -6.32 -15.24
N SER A 106 26.34 -7.02 -16.37
CA SER A 106 25.23 -7.63 -17.06
C SER A 106 24.58 -8.67 -16.14
N LEU A 107 23.24 -8.70 -16.08
CA LEU A 107 22.50 -9.64 -15.23
C LEU A 107 22.86 -11.11 -15.55
N TYR A 108 23.33 -11.34 -16.77
CA TYR A 108 23.85 -12.61 -17.26
C TYR A 108 25.18 -13.02 -16.58
N ASP A 109 26.03 -12.06 -16.22
CA ASP A 109 27.30 -12.32 -15.50
C ASP A 109 27.05 -12.64 -14.02
N HIS A 110 26.02 -12.04 -13.42
CA HIS A 110 25.72 -12.22 -12.00
C HIS A 110 24.97 -13.52 -11.70
N ILE A 111 24.12 -13.99 -12.62
CA ILE A 111 23.33 -15.21 -12.44
C ILE A 111 23.85 -16.30 -13.38
N PRO A 112 24.70 -17.23 -12.89
CA PRO A 112 25.17 -18.32 -13.72
C PRO A 112 23.99 -19.17 -14.18
N GLY A 113 23.89 -19.42 -15.49
CA GLY A 113 22.81 -20.25 -16.06
C GLY A 113 21.64 -19.46 -16.66
N LEU A 114 21.56 -18.14 -16.47
CA LEU A 114 20.42 -17.34 -16.97
C LEU A 114 20.47 -17.15 -18.49
N GLU A 115 21.65 -16.86 -19.03
CA GLU A 115 21.86 -16.68 -20.48
C GLU A 115 21.52 -17.98 -21.22
N GLN A 116 21.98 -19.11 -20.69
CA GLN A 116 21.76 -20.44 -21.24
C GLN A 116 20.26 -20.79 -21.33
N LYS A 117 19.52 -20.56 -20.24
CA LYS A 117 18.07 -20.81 -20.20
C LYS A 117 17.32 -19.90 -21.15
N GLN A 118 17.69 -18.63 -21.24
CA GLN A 118 17.04 -17.69 -22.12
C GLN A 118 17.29 -18.01 -23.59
N LEU A 119 18.53 -18.39 -23.95
CA LEU A 119 18.88 -18.86 -25.30
C LEU A 119 18.09 -20.12 -25.67
N LEU A 120 17.96 -21.10 -24.76
CA LEU A 120 17.18 -22.31 -25.02
C LEU A 120 15.70 -22.02 -25.27
N VAL A 121 15.09 -21.14 -24.47
CA VAL A 121 13.68 -20.75 -24.65
C VAL A 121 13.51 -20.02 -25.99
N ASN A 122 14.39 -19.07 -26.29
CA ASN A 122 14.35 -18.32 -27.55
C ASN A 122 14.58 -19.23 -28.76
N TYR A 123 15.47 -20.22 -28.65
CA TYR A 123 15.73 -21.20 -29.70
C TYR A 123 14.49 -22.05 -30.02
N ASN A 124 13.84 -22.60 -28.98
CA ASN A 124 12.60 -23.37 -29.16
C ASN A 124 11.50 -22.50 -29.77
N TYR A 125 11.32 -21.27 -29.27
CA TYR A 125 10.36 -20.32 -29.83
C TYR A 125 10.65 -19.99 -31.31
N ASN A 126 11.89 -19.67 -31.67
CA ASN A 126 12.23 -19.34 -33.05
C ASN A 126 12.05 -20.54 -33.99
N LYS A 127 12.38 -21.75 -33.53
CA LYS A 127 12.18 -22.99 -34.28
C LYS A 127 10.71 -23.29 -34.53
N GLU A 128 9.85 -23.06 -33.54
CA GLU A 128 8.40 -23.23 -33.67
C GLU A 128 7.76 -22.18 -34.59
N ASN A 129 8.28 -20.96 -34.60
CA ASN A 129 7.74 -19.84 -35.38
C ASN A 129 8.42 -19.64 -36.75
N GLY A 130 9.37 -20.51 -37.12
CA GLY A 130 10.10 -20.42 -38.40
C GLY A 130 11.01 -19.19 -38.52
N LEU A 131 11.42 -18.61 -37.40
CA LEU A 131 12.33 -17.46 -37.32
C LEU A 131 13.79 -17.95 -37.39
N SER A 132 14.71 -17.06 -37.78
CA SER A 132 16.13 -17.40 -37.89
C SER A 132 16.74 -17.79 -36.53
N THR A 133 17.41 -18.93 -36.46
CA THR A 133 18.09 -19.45 -35.25
C THR A 133 19.61 -19.28 -35.28
N VAL A 134 20.18 -18.84 -36.40
CA VAL A 134 21.64 -18.80 -36.66
C VAL A 134 22.42 -18.03 -35.58
N GLU A 135 21.91 -16.88 -35.16
CA GLU A 135 22.56 -16.05 -34.13
C GLU A 135 22.55 -16.74 -32.75
N ILE A 136 21.44 -17.37 -32.40
CA ILE A 136 21.27 -18.10 -31.14
C ILE A 136 22.19 -19.33 -31.11
N GLU A 137 22.25 -20.07 -32.22
CA GLU A 137 23.11 -21.25 -32.38
C GLU A 137 24.62 -20.91 -32.26
N ASN A 138 25.04 -19.78 -32.83
CA ASN A 138 26.41 -19.30 -32.73
C ASN A 138 26.75 -18.92 -31.28
N ARG A 139 25.84 -18.20 -30.60
CA ARG A 139 26.03 -17.82 -29.19
C ARG A 139 26.05 -19.03 -28.26
N MET A 140 25.20 -20.03 -28.50
CA MET A 140 25.20 -21.28 -27.72
C MET A 140 26.49 -22.08 -27.93
N LYS A 141 27.08 -22.06 -29.14
CA LYS A 141 28.39 -22.68 -29.44
C LYS A 141 29.54 -21.97 -28.71
N GLU A 142 29.55 -20.64 -28.66
CA GLU A 142 30.54 -19.86 -27.89
C GLU A 142 30.55 -20.24 -26.41
N LEU A 143 29.37 -20.54 -25.85
CA LEU A 143 29.18 -20.96 -24.47
C LEU A 143 29.47 -22.46 -24.24
N GLY A 144 29.83 -23.21 -25.28
CA GLY A 144 30.12 -24.65 -25.20
C GLY A 144 28.90 -25.53 -24.91
N MET A 145 27.68 -25.03 -25.19
CA MET A 145 26.45 -25.78 -24.97
C MET A 145 26.09 -26.65 -26.18
N GLU A 146 25.63 -27.87 -25.89
CA GLU A 146 24.97 -28.74 -26.87
C GLU A 146 23.45 -28.47 -26.85
N TYR A 147 22.82 -28.41 -28.02
CA TYR A 147 21.41 -28.03 -28.21
C TYR A 147 20.69 -28.86 -29.27
#